data_AF-A0A817LIQ2-F1
#
_entry.id   AF-A0A817LIQ2-F1
#
_cell.length_a   1.000
_cell.length_b   1.000
_cell.length_c   1.000
_cell.angle_alpha   90.00
_cell.angle_beta   90.00
_cell.angle_gamma   90.00
#
_symmetry.space_group_name_H-M   'P 1'
#
loop_
_entity.id
_entity.type
_entity.pdbx_description
1 polymer ?
#
loop_
_entity_poly.entity_id
_entity_poly.type
_entity_poly.pdbx_seq_one_letter_code
_entity_poly.pdbx_strand_id
1 'polypeptide(L)'
;MHGLGLTCFPNIISSIENFQQFKTFCDMGGGTGCLAVAACKANLNLQAIIFDLPRIEKHTIRYINETSSDIRNRIRFQSGDFFLDTFPQVDLFGLGLILHDQCFIIEI
;
A
#
# COMPACT_ATOMS: atom_id res chain seq x y z
N MET A 1 -4.92 -14.47 4.53
CA MET A 1 -4.88 -13.90 3.16
C MET A 1 -3.51 -13.40 2.69
N HIS A 2 -2.41 -13.56 3.45
CA HIS A 2 -1.06 -13.14 3.02
C HIS A 2 -0.55 -13.82 1.73
N GLY A 3 -0.93 -15.09 1.49
CA GLY A 3 -0.38 -15.86 0.37
C GLY A 3 -0.83 -15.42 -1.03
N LEU A 4 -2.06 -14.94 -1.18
CA LEU A 4 -2.62 -14.57 -2.49
C LEU A 4 -2.11 -13.21 -2.99
N GLY A 5 -1.86 -12.25 -2.10
CA GLY A 5 -1.35 -10.93 -2.48
C GLY A 5 0.08 -10.99 -3.04
N LEU A 6 0.93 -11.86 -2.49
CA LEU A 6 2.33 -12.01 -2.89
C LEU A 6 2.49 -12.46 -4.35
N THR A 7 1.53 -13.21 -4.89
CA THR A 7 1.58 -13.71 -6.27
C THR A 7 1.01 -12.73 -7.29
N CYS A 8 0.01 -11.92 -6.92
CA CYS A 8 -0.74 -11.10 -7.87
C CYS A 8 -0.22 -9.67 -8.00
N PHE A 9 0.26 -9.05 -6.91
CA PHE A 9 0.65 -7.64 -6.93
C PHE A 9 1.80 -7.29 -7.87
N PRO A 10 2.87 -8.10 -8.01
CA PRO A 10 3.93 -7.79 -8.96
C PRO A 10 3.44 -7.64 -10.40
N ASN A 11 2.47 -8.47 -10.81
CA ASN A 11 1.88 -8.43 -12.16
C ASN A 11 0.95 -7.23 -12.35
N ILE A 12 0.19 -6.86 -11.32
CA ILE A 12 -0.69 -5.69 -11.37
C ILE A 12 0.17 -4.42 -11.45
N ILE A 13 1.21 -4.31 -10.61
CA ILE A 13 2.09 -3.15 -10.61
C ILE A 13 2.82 -3.00 -11.95
N SER A 14 3.29 -4.10 -12.54
CA SER A 14 3.97 -4.06 -13.84
C SER A 14 3.06 -3.67 -15.01
N SER A 15 1.73 -3.82 -14.87
CA SER A 15 0.76 -3.36 -15.86
C SER A 15 0.47 -1.86 -15.80
N ILE A 16 0.91 -1.14 -14.76
CA ILE A 16 0.69 0.30 -14.62
C ILE A 16 1.68 1.02 -15.52
N GLU A 17 1.17 1.71 -16.55
CA GLU A 17 1.99 2.52 -17.44
C GLU A 17 2.70 3.64 -16.64
N ASN A 18 3.96 3.91 -16.97
CA ASN A 18 4.75 4.96 -16.34
C ASN A 18 4.89 4.86 -14.81
N PHE A 19 4.74 3.67 -14.22
CA PHE A 19 4.80 3.46 -12.77
C PHE A 19 6.07 4.02 -12.09
N GLN A 20 7.18 4.07 -12.82
CA GLN A 20 8.46 4.59 -12.34
C GLN A 20 8.45 6.11 -12.11
N GLN A 21 7.49 6.86 -12.67
CA GLN A 21 7.42 8.31 -12.51
C GLN A 21 6.82 8.74 -11.18
N PHE A 22 6.02 7.87 -10.55
CA PHE A 22 5.40 8.15 -9.26
C PHE A 22 6.42 8.08 -8.13
N LYS A 23 6.30 9.01 -7.17
CA LYS A 23 7.22 9.14 -6.03
C LYS A 23 6.55 8.77 -4.71
N THR A 24 5.24 8.92 -4.63
CA THR A 24 4.45 8.69 -3.42
C THR A 24 3.24 7.82 -3.72
N PHE A 25 3.01 6.84 -2.84
CA PHE A 25 1.95 5.86 -2.96
C PHE A 25 1.22 5.68 -1.62
N CYS A 26 -0.09 5.56 -1.64
CA CYS A 26 -0.90 5.23 -0.47
C CYS A 26 -1.64 3.90 -0.68
N ASP A 27 -1.29 2.89 0.12
CA ASP A 27 -1.97 1.61 0.22
C ASP A 27 -3.14 1.76 1.23
N MET A 28 -4.33 2.08 0.71
CA MET A 28 -5.52 2.32 1.54
C MET A 28 -6.08 0.98 2.01
N GLY A 29 -6.32 0.87 3.31
CA GLY A 29 -6.63 -0.38 4.02
C GLY A 29 -5.63 -1.49 3.68
N GLY A 30 -4.35 -1.14 3.60
CA GLY A 30 -3.28 -2.02 3.16
C GLY A 30 -3.01 -3.21 4.08
N GLY A 31 -3.67 -3.29 5.24
CA GLY A 31 -3.54 -4.39 6.17
C GLY A 31 -2.10 -4.52 6.64
N THR A 32 -1.48 -5.67 6.36
CA THR A 32 -0.07 -5.89 6.68
C THR A 32 0.91 -5.22 5.73
N GLY A 33 0.44 -4.62 4.62
CA GLY A 33 1.27 -3.82 3.72
C GLY A 33 1.92 -4.58 2.58
N CYS A 34 1.41 -5.75 2.20
CA CYS A 34 1.98 -6.55 1.11
C CYS A 34 1.99 -5.79 -0.24
N LEU A 35 0.98 -4.97 -0.52
CA LEU A 35 0.92 -4.17 -1.74
C LEU A 35 1.94 -3.02 -1.69
N ALA A 36 2.00 -2.26 -0.60
CA ALA A 36 3.05 -1.25 -0.39
C ALA A 36 4.48 -1.82 -0.57
N VAL A 37 4.75 -3.00 0.00
CA VAL A 37 6.04 -3.69 -0.15
C VAL A 37 6.31 -4.06 -1.62
N ALA A 38 5.32 -4.60 -2.32
CA ALA A 38 5.47 -4.94 -3.74
C ALA A 38 5.71 -3.69 -4.60
N ALA A 39 5.00 -2.60 -4.33
CA ALA A 39 5.14 -1.31 -5.02
C ALA A 39 6.54 -0.73 -4.83
N CYS A 40 7.04 -0.69 -3.59
CA CYS A 40 8.40 -0.24 -3.29
C CYS A 40 9.49 -1.15 -3.88
N LYS A 41 9.22 -2.46 -4.08
CA LYS A 41 10.16 -3.35 -4.80
C LYS A 41 10.20 -3.06 -6.29
N ALA A 42 9.06 -2.73 -6.89
CA ALA A 42 8.95 -2.44 -8.32
C ALA A 42 9.50 -1.05 -8.70
N ASN A 43 9.38 -0.05 -7.81
CA ASN A 43 9.94 1.29 -7.98
C ASN A 43 10.82 1.65 -6.77
N LEU A 44 12.14 1.71 -6.99
CA LEU A 44 13.14 1.94 -5.96
C LEU A 44 13.09 3.36 -5.36
N ASN A 45 12.50 4.31 -6.07
CA ASN A 45 12.36 5.70 -5.63
C ASN A 45 11.01 5.97 -4.94
N LEU A 46 10.09 5.00 -4.94
CA LEU A 46 8.75 5.15 -4.40
C LEU A 46 8.77 5.14 -2.87
N GLN A 47 8.11 6.10 -2.24
CA GLN A 47 7.75 6.08 -0.83
C GLN A 47 6.29 5.69 -0.68
N ALA A 48 6.00 4.80 0.27
CA ALA A 48 4.65 4.33 0.51
C ALA A 48 4.15 4.69 1.90
N ILE A 49 2.85 4.98 1.97
CA ILE A 49 2.06 5.10 3.18
C ILE A 49 1.11 3.92 3.20
N ILE A 50 1.09 3.16 4.29
CA ILE A 50 -0.01 2.24 4.55
C ILE A 50 -1.00 2.98 5.44
N PHE A 51 -2.18 3.24 4.90
CA PHE A 51 -3.24 3.96 5.58
C PHE A 51 -4.32 2.98 6.01
N ASP A 52 -4.40 2.69 7.31
CA ASP A 52 -5.34 1.71 7.84
C ASP A 52 -5.74 2.07 9.28
N LEU A 53 -6.72 1.35 9.83
CA LEU A 53 -7.21 1.58 11.17
C LEU A 53 -6.12 1.31 12.22
N PRO A 54 -6.09 2.08 13.34
CA PRO A 54 -5.07 1.94 14.38
C PRO A 54 -4.87 0.50 14.90
N ARG A 55 -5.95 -0.29 14.92
CA ARG A 55 -5.93 -1.69 15.40
C ARG A 55 -5.00 -2.61 14.59
N ILE A 56 -4.68 -2.26 13.35
CA ILE A 56 -3.87 -3.09 12.45
C ILE A 56 -2.38 -2.76 12.56
N GLU A 57 -2.01 -1.57 13.05
CA GLU A 57 -0.65 -1.03 13.07
C GLU A 57 0.41 -2.04 13.55
N LYS A 58 0.16 -2.71 14.68
CA LYS A 58 1.11 -3.69 15.25
C LYS A 58 1.43 -4.83 14.29
N HIS A 59 0.43 -5.30 13.55
CA HIS A 59 0.61 -6.37 12.57
C HIS A 59 1.38 -5.88 11.34
N THR A 60 1.07 -4.67 10.89
CA THR A 60 1.73 -4.00 9.76
C THR A 60 3.20 -3.76 10.06
N ILE A 61 3.51 -3.11 11.18
CA ILE A 61 4.88 -2.79 11.58
C ILE A 61 5.72 -4.06 11.76
N ARG A 62 5.14 -5.12 12.34
CA ARG A 62 5.82 -6.42 12.45
C ARG A 62 6.23 -6.95 11.07
N TYR A 63 5.31 -6.98 10.11
CA TYR A 63 5.60 -7.48 8.76
C TYR A 63 6.63 -6.60 8.02
N ILE A 64 6.50 -5.27 8.09
CA ILE A 64 7.46 -4.34 7.48
C ILE A 64 8.87 -4.55 8.03
N ASN A 65 9.00 -4.78 9.34
CA ASN A 65 10.29 -5.03 9.98
C ASN A 65 10.95 -6.35 9.55
N GLU A 66 10.17 -7.31 9.03
CA GLU A 66 10.68 -8.56 8.44
C GLU A 66 11.20 -8.36 6.99
N THR A 67 10.99 -7.19 6.38
CA THR A 67 11.50 -6.83 5.05
C THR A 67 12.94 -6.27 5.10
N SER A 68 13.57 -6.12 3.93
CA SER A 68 14.91 -5.50 3.85
C SER A 68 14.90 -4.04 4.29
N SER A 69 16.04 -3.55 4.79
CA SER A 69 16.19 -2.17 5.27
C SER A 69 15.81 -1.13 4.22
N ASP A 70 16.11 -1.39 2.95
CA ASP A 70 15.84 -0.44 1.86
C ASP A 70 14.34 -0.33 1.54
N ILE A 71 13.57 -1.40 1.79
CA ILE A 71 12.12 -1.37 1.67
C ILE A 71 11.50 -0.71 2.91
N ARG A 72 11.84 -1.20 4.11
CA ARG A 72 11.21 -0.73 5.35
C ARG A 72 11.37 0.79 5.55
N ASN A 73 12.52 1.35 5.18
CA ASN A 73 12.81 2.78 5.37
C ASN A 73 11.97 3.69 4.45
N ARG A 74 11.32 3.13 3.43
CA ARG A 74 10.47 3.86 2.49
C ARG A 74 8.97 3.66 2.74
N ILE A 75 8.61 2.83 3.72
CA ILE A 75 7.23 2.54 4.07
C ILE A 75 6.95 3.08 5.46
N ARG A 76 5.90 3.89 5.60
CA ARG A 76 5.39 4.32 6.90
C ARG A 76 3.94 3.90 7.09
N PHE A 77 3.57 3.64 8.34
CA PHE A 77 2.18 3.45 8.71
C PHE A 77 1.57 4.82 9.08
N GLN A 78 0.36 5.07 8.63
CA GLN A 78 -0.45 6.20 9.05
C GLN A 78 -1.82 5.68 9.45
N SER A 79 -2.19 5.86 10.71
CA SER A 79 -3.50 5.45 11.18
C SER A 79 -4.59 6.38 10.66
N GLY A 80 -5.71 5.81 10.23
CA GLY A 80 -6.94 6.56 9.95
C GLY A 80 -8.06 5.68 9.42
N ASP A 81 -9.26 6.26 9.40
CA ASP A 81 -10.44 5.69 8.78
C ASP A 81 -10.64 6.32 7.39
N PHE A 82 -10.56 5.51 6.35
CA PHE A 82 -10.59 6.03 4.98
C PHE A 82 -11.98 6.58 4.57
N PHE A 83 -13.02 6.36 5.36
CA PHE A 83 -14.34 6.94 5.12
C PHE A 83 -14.52 8.32 5.76
N LEU A 84 -13.76 8.62 6.80
CA LEU A 84 -14.00 9.76 7.68
C LEU A 84 -12.86 10.77 7.67
N ASP A 85 -11.64 10.30 7.46
CA ASP A 85 -10.43 11.10 7.57
C ASP A 85 -9.95 11.62 6.22
N THR A 86 -9.22 12.73 6.25
CA THR A 86 -8.54 13.28 5.08
C THR A 86 -7.37 12.40 4.66
N PHE A 87 -7.25 12.14 3.36
CA PHE A 87 -6.17 11.34 2.81
C PHE A 87 -4.84 12.09 2.74
N PRO A 88 -3.70 11.37 2.83
CA PRO A 88 -2.41 11.96 2.50
C PRO A 88 -2.36 12.35 1.01
N GLN A 89 -1.73 13.48 0.71
CA GLN A 89 -1.47 13.87 -0.67
C GLN A 89 -0.36 12.96 -1.24
N VAL A 90 -0.71 12.15 -2.23
CA VAL A 90 0.19 11.22 -2.91
C VAL A 90 -0.09 11.18 -4.41
N ASP A 91 0.85 10.66 -5.19
CA ASP A 91 0.70 10.54 -6.63
C ASP A 91 -0.23 9.37 -7.03
N LEU A 92 -0.32 8.34 -6.17
CA LEU A 92 -1.11 7.13 -6.42
C LEU A 92 -1.77 6.58 -5.16
N PHE A 93 -2.99 6.09 -5.33
CA PHE A 93 -3.69 5.27 -4.35
C PHE A 93 -3.85 3.83 -4.85
N GLY A 94 -3.69 2.86 -3.97
CA GLY A 94 -3.91 1.45 -4.25
C GLY A 94 -4.84 0.82 -3.22
N LEU A 95 -5.73 -0.07 -3.68
CA LEU A 95 -6.63 -0.84 -2.86
C LEU A 95 -6.48 -2.32 -3.23
N GLY A 96 -5.58 -3.03 -2.55
CA GLY A 96 -5.11 -4.36 -3.00
C GLY A 96 -5.98 -5.54 -2.60
N LEU A 97 -6.71 -5.48 -1.48
CA LEU A 97 -7.44 -6.62 -0.90
C LEU A 97 -8.72 -6.21 -0.16
N ILE A 98 -9.21 -4.99 -0.38
CA ILE A 98 -10.48 -4.52 0.21
C ILE A 98 -11.67 -5.03 -0.62
N LEU A 99 -11.49 -5.17 -1.93
CA LEU A 99 -12.59 -5.34 -2.91
C LEU A 99 -13.15 -6.77 -3.02
N HIS A 100 -13.10 -7.58 -1.97
CA HIS A 100 -13.80 -8.87 -2.00
C HIS A 100 -15.33 -8.72 -1.81
N ASP A 101 -15.82 -7.63 -1.19
CA ASP A 101 -17.26 -7.49 -0.85
C ASP A 101 -17.88 -6.08 -1.04
N GLN A 102 -17.14 -5.02 -1.40
CA GLN A 102 -17.70 -3.65 -1.46
C GLN A 102 -17.19 -2.84 -2.67
N CYS A 103 -18.12 -2.25 -3.44
CA CYS A 103 -17.86 -1.34 -4.55
C CYS A 103 -17.50 0.06 -4.05
N PHE A 104 -16.50 0.70 -4.67
CA PHE A 104 -16.24 2.14 -4.55
C PHE A 104 -16.22 2.79 -5.93
N ILE A 105 -16.89 3.95 -6.04
CA ILE A 105 -16.76 4.88 -7.16
C ILE A 105 -15.87 6.01 -6.64
N ILE A 106 -14.74 6.27 -7.32
CA ILE A 106 -13.85 7.39 -7.02
C ILE A 106 -13.78 8.24 -8.28
N GLU A 107 -14.25 9.49 -8.20
CA GLU A 107 -13.96 10.55 -9.17
C GLU A 107 -12.74 11.34 -8.65
N ILE A 108 -11.76 11.59 -9.54
CA ILE A 108 -10.63 12.49 -9.27
C ILE A 108 -11.00 13.89 -9.77
#